data_AF-A0A3M2BEA0-F1
#
_entry.id   AF-A0A3M2BEA0-F1
#
_cell.length_a   1.000
_cell.length_b   1.000
_cell.length_c   1.000
_cell.angle_alpha   90.00
_cell.angle_beta   90.00
_cell.angle_gamma   90.00
#
_symmetry.space_group_name_H-M   'P 1'
#
loop_
_entity.id
_entity.type
_entity.pdbx_description
1 polymer ?
#
loop_
_entity_poly.entity_id
_entity_poly.type
_entity_poly.pdbx_seq_one_letter_code
_entity_poly.pdbx_strand_id
1 'polypeptide(L)'
;MKLIGNLLVWICVASGLMAASSFYAWEVGADPSADDRFIIAEPAGEPVQYARLLRSINTVDGNEIAAADEELNPQTLARLRDAGVKRVIVKHVSGGHLKMLANWTGKSIFLASAVGLIAGGMLLRGAAKREVDDAQLSDAPRETPEEVCGQIRGAIADLRGSLGGMSSDHEKMHAIVRALGEVQAELVPKFAETRPILIARRGVGGFASVMDAFAAMERKINRSWSAAADGAFFESVAALEDAAAAADQLAEMLNPST
;
A
#
# COMPACT_ATOMS: atom_id res chain seq x y z
N MET A 1 -1.19 -22.58 -5.07
CA MET A 1 -0.26 -21.72 -4.29
C MET A 1 -0.89 -20.43 -3.80
N LYS A 2 -1.68 -19.69 -4.60
CA LYS A 2 -2.36 -18.45 -4.15
C LYS A 2 -3.17 -18.60 -2.86
N LEU A 3 -3.94 -19.68 -2.73
CA LEU A 3 -4.76 -19.95 -1.55
C LEU A 3 -3.90 -20.14 -0.28
N ILE A 4 -2.76 -20.84 -0.38
CA ILE A 4 -1.82 -21.03 0.72
C ILE A 4 -1.17 -19.70 1.12
N GLY A 5 -0.73 -18.90 0.12
CA GLY A 5 -0.17 -17.57 0.37
C GLY A 5 -1.16 -16.63 1.06
N ASN A 6 -2.41 -16.59 0.59
CA ASN A 6 -3.46 -15.78 1.22
C ASN A 6 -3.77 -16.25 2.63
N LEU A 7 -3.89 -17.57 2.87
CA LEU A 7 -4.13 -18.11 4.19
C LEU A 7 -3.01 -17.76 5.17
N LEU A 8 -1.74 -17.89 4.74
CA LEU A 8 -0.58 -17.50 5.54
C LEU A 8 -0.63 -16.02 5.93
N VAL A 9 -0.92 -15.13 4.98
CA VAL A 9 -1.05 -13.69 5.25
C VAL A 9 -2.15 -13.44 6.28
N TRP A 10 -3.33 -14.05 6.13
CA TRP A 10 -4.43 -13.87 7.08
C TRP A 10 -4.10 -14.37 8.50
N ILE A 11 -3.46 -15.53 8.60
CA ILE A 11 -3.00 -16.07 9.89
C ILE A 11 -2.01 -15.09 10.54
N CYS A 12 -1.01 -14.63 9.79
CA CYS A 12 -0.02 -13.68 10.28
C CYS A 12 -0.64 -12.34 10.71
N VAL A 13 -1.63 -11.82 9.97
CA VAL A 13 -2.35 -10.60 10.37
C VAL A 13 -3.10 -10.82 11.67
N ALA A 14 -3.87 -11.91 11.79
CA ALA A 14 -4.64 -12.21 12.98
C ALA A 14 -3.73 -12.41 14.21
N SER A 15 -2.66 -13.21 14.09
CA SER A 15 -1.71 -13.43 15.18
C SER A 15 -0.93 -12.17 15.55
N GLY A 16 -0.56 -11.35 14.55
CA GLY A 16 0.11 -10.07 14.75
C GLY A 16 -0.77 -9.08 15.51
N LEU A 17 -2.06 -8.98 15.17
CA LEU A 17 -3.03 -8.12 15.87
C LEU A 17 -3.25 -8.58 17.32
N MET A 18 -3.41 -9.89 17.54
CA MET A 18 -3.50 -10.45 18.88
C MET A 18 -2.25 -10.13 19.71
N ALA A 19 -1.06 -10.32 19.13
CA ALA A 19 0.19 -9.99 19.81
C ALA A 19 0.31 -8.49 20.10
N ALA A 20 -0.04 -7.63 19.16
CA ALA A 20 -0.02 -6.17 19.32
C ALA A 20 -0.96 -5.70 20.43
N SER A 21 -2.12 -6.33 20.61
CA SER A 21 -3.04 -6.00 21.70
C SER A 21 -2.45 -6.25 23.10
N SER A 22 -1.46 -7.15 23.21
CA SER A 22 -0.76 -7.43 24.47
C SER A 22 0.37 -6.43 24.78
N PHE A 23 0.62 -5.45 23.92
CA PHE A 23 1.69 -4.46 24.11
C PHE A 23 1.55 -3.68 25.42
N TYR A 24 0.31 -3.40 25.85
CA TYR A 24 0.01 -2.69 27.09
C TYR A 24 -0.30 -3.63 28.26
N ALA A 25 -0.33 -4.93 28.05
CA ALA A 25 -0.69 -5.92 29.06
C ALA A 25 0.59 -6.45 29.74
N TRP A 26 0.85 -5.99 30.96
CA TRP A 26 2.05 -6.36 31.70
C TRP A 26 1.70 -7.41 32.76
N GLU A 27 2.59 -8.39 32.94
CA GLU A 27 2.39 -9.47 33.91
C GLU A 27 2.75 -8.99 35.31
N VAL A 28 1.78 -9.12 36.22
CA VAL A 28 2.02 -8.99 37.65
C VAL A 28 2.58 -10.34 38.09
N GLY A 29 3.91 -10.47 38.04
CA GLY A 29 4.60 -11.73 38.26
C GLY A 29 4.47 -12.19 39.72
N ALA A 30 4.58 -13.49 39.99
CA ALA A 30 4.61 -13.99 41.38
C ALA A 30 5.87 -13.50 42.13
N ASP A 31 6.96 -13.24 41.40
CA ASP A 31 8.24 -12.79 41.93
C ASP A 31 8.29 -11.25 42.02
N PRO A 32 8.46 -10.67 43.24
CA PRO A 32 8.67 -9.23 43.43
C PRO A 32 9.90 -8.67 42.70
N SER A 33 10.90 -9.50 42.38
CA SER A 33 12.05 -9.06 41.60
C SER A 33 11.68 -8.66 40.16
N ALA A 34 10.51 -9.11 39.68
CA ALA A 34 9.98 -8.72 38.38
C ALA A 34 9.23 -7.38 38.40
N ASP A 35 9.11 -6.74 39.57
CA ASP A 35 8.41 -5.46 39.77
C ASP A 35 9.21 -4.27 39.21
N ASP A 36 10.53 -4.45 38.99
CA ASP A 36 11.41 -3.46 38.35
C ASP A 36 10.95 -3.07 36.93
N ARG A 37 10.18 -3.93 36.28
CA ARG A 37 9.59 -3.65 34.96
C ARG A 37 8.61 -2.49 34.99
N PHE A 38 8.01 -2.21 36.16
CA PHE A 38 7.08 -1.10 36.37
C PHE A 38 7.79 0.23 36.66
N ILE A 39 9.12 0.22 36.81
CA ILE A 39 9.92 1.44 37.02
C ILE A 39 10.18 2.13 35.68
N ILE A 40 9.56 3.29 35.50
CA ILE A 40 9.68 4.14 34.30
C ILE A 40 11.03 4.85 34.30
N ALA A 41 11.31 5.57 35.39
CA ALA A 41 12.48 6.39 35.56
C ALA A 41 12.95 6.31 37.01
N GLU A 42 14.27 6.31 37.17
CA GLU A 42 14.95 6.43 38.45
C GLU A 42 15.91 7.61 38.34
N PRO A 43 15.39 8.85 38.35
CA PRO A 43 16.23 10.03 38.18
C PRO A 43 17.07 10.23 39.45
N ALA A 44 18.33 10.60 39.28
CA ALA A 44 19.25 10.78 40.40
C ALA A 44 18.72 11.85 41.37
N GLY A 45 18.29 11.42 42.56
CA GLY A 45 17.76 12.31 43.61
C GLY A 45 16.26 12.62 43.51
N GLU A 46 15.52 11.99 42.59
CA GLU A 46 14.06 12.12 42.48
C GLU A 46 13.33 10.83 42.89
N PRO A 47 12.05 10.91 43.29
CA PRO A 47 11.25 9.72 43.56
C PRO A 47 11.11 8.83 42.31
N VAL A 48 11.23 7.52 42.52
CA VAL A 48 11.03 6.50 41.49
C VAL A 48 9.66 6.67 40.86
N GLN A 49 9.61 6.77 39.53
CA GLN A 49 8.34 6.88 38.79
C GLN A 49 7.87 5.49 38.38
N TYR A 50 6.64 5.14 38.75
CA TYR A 50 6.01 3.86 38.42
C TYR A 50 5.00 3.98 37.27
N ALA A 51 4.83 2.90 36.52
CA ALA A 51 3.74 2.76 35.55
C ALA A 51 2.38 2.95 36.23
N ARG A 52 1.41 3.48 35.48
CA ARG A 52 0.05 3.73 35.97
C ARG A 52 -0.96 2.82 35.31
N LEU A 53 -1.99 2.44 36.04
CA LEU A 53 -3.10 1.66 35.51
C LEU A 53 -3.91 2.44 34.48
N LEU A 54 -4.24 1.80 33.36
CA LEU A 54 -5.13 2.38 32.34
C LEU A 54 -6.58 2.44 32.82
N ARG A 55 -7.01 1.47 33.62
CA ARG A 55 -8.39 1.32 34.11
C ARG A 55 -8.40 0.72 35.51
N SER A 56 -9.47 0.96 36.26
CA SER A 56 -9.67 0.32 37.56
C SER A 56 -9.82 -1.19 37.42
N ILE A 57 -9.46 -1.90 38.48
CA ILE A 57 -9.52 -3.35 38.59
C ILE A 57 -10.40 -3.67 39.79
N ASN A 58 -11.51 -4.36 39.53
CA ASN A 58 -12.47 -4.75 40.55
C ASN A 58 -12.46 -6.26 40.73
N THR A 59 -12.81 -6.73 41.93
CA THR A 59 -13.11 -8.15 42.18
C THR A 59 -14.39 -8.56 41.45
N VAL A 60 -14.68 -9.86 41.43
CA VAL A 60 -15.94 -10.41 40.90
C VAL A 60 -17.16 -9.81 41.62
N ASP A 61 -17.02 -9.50 42.91
CA ASP A 61 -18.06 -8.89 43.74
C ASP A 61 -18.20 -7.37 43.54
N GLY A 62 -17.38 -6.77 42.67
CA GLY A 62 -17.42 -5.34 42.35
C GLY A 62 -16.62 -4.45 43.30
N ASN A 63 -15.84 -5.02 44.24
CA ASN A 63 -14.97 -4.25 45.11
C ASN A 63 -13.73 -3.78 44.35
N GLU A 64 -13.39 -2.50 44.43
CA GLU A 64 -12.20 -1.95 43.77
C GLU A 64 -10.92 -2.45 44.47
N ILE A 65 -10.04 -3.10 43.70
CA ILE A 65 -8.71 -3.55 44.15
C ILE A 65 -7.68 -2.43 43.93
N ALA A 66 -7.76 -1.80 42.75
CA ALA A 66 -6.90 -0.69 42.35
C ALA A 66 -7.66 0.26 41.42
N ALA A 67 -7.48 1.56 41.62
CA ALA A 67 -8.16 2.61 40.86
C ALA A 67 -7.50 2.82 39.49
N ALA A 68 -8.26 3.42 38.56
CA ALA A 68 -7.65 3.94 37.33
C ALA A 68 -6.62 5.04 37.69
N ASP A 69 -5.55 5.16 36.90
CA ASP A 69 -4.43 6.09 37.15
C ASP A 69 -3.59 5.83 38.39
N GLU A 70 -3.90 4.79 39.17
CA GLU A 70 -3.09 4.41 40.32
C GLU A 70 -1.70 3.92 39.90
N GLU A 71 -0.69 4.33 40.67
CA GLU A 71 0.71 3.94 40.45
C GLU A 71 0.95 2.49 40.87
N LEU A 72 1.58 1.73 39.98
CA LEU A 72 1.97 0.33 40.16
C LEU A 72 3.27 0.23 40.98
N ASN A 73 3.23 0.81 42.18
CA ASN A 73 4.28 0.67 43.18
C ASN A 73 4.22 -0.71 43.86
N PRO A 74 5.23 -1.10 44.68
CA PRO A 74 5.27 -2.42 45.31
C PRO A 74 4.03 -2.78 46.15
N GLN A 75 3.39 -1.79 46.80
CA GLN A 75 2.20 -2.03 47.62
C GLN A 75 0.97 -2.34 46.75
N THR A 76 0.78 -1.58 45.67
CA THR A 76 -0.29 -1.85 44.68
C THR A 76 -0.09 -3.20 44.00
N LEU A 77 1.15 -3.53 43.62
CA LEU A 77 1.49 -4.83 43.02
C LEU A 77 1.26 -6.00 43.99
N ALA A 78 1.59 -5.86 45.27
CA ALA A 78 1.27 -6.85 46.30
C ALA A 78 -0.25 -7.09 46.41
N ARG A 79 -1.05 -6.01 46.50
CA ARG A 79 -2.52 -6.12 46.53
C ARG A 79 -3.09 -6.83 45.30
N LEU A 80 -2.59 -6.49 44.10
CA LEU A 80 -3.02 -7.13 42.86
C LEU A 80 -2.67 -8.63 42.83
N ARG A 81 -1.49 -9.02 43.34
CA ARG A 81 -1.10 -10.43 43.48
C ARG A 81 -1.98 -11.19 44.45
N ASP A 82 -2.23 -10.62 45.63
CA ASP A 82 -3.07 -11.24 46.65
C ASP A 82 -4.50 -11.45 46.14
N ALA A 83 -4.97 -10.54 45.27
CA ALA A 83 -6.25 -10.68 44.56
C ALA A 83 -6.21 -11.63 43.34
N GLY A 84 -5.07 -12.28 43.06
CA GLY A 84 -4.92 -13.22 41.94
C GLY A 84 -4.87 -12.57 40.55
N VAL A 85 -4.65 -11.26 40.47
CA VAL A 85 -4.57 -10.53 39.20
C VAL A 85 -3.23 -10.85 38.54
N LYS A 86 -3.27 -11.56 37.40
CA LYS A 86 -2.06 -11.98 36.66
C LYS A 86 -1.53 -10.92 35.70
N ARG A 87 -2.41 -10.06 35.18
CA ARG A 87 -2.08 -9.07 34.15
C ARG A 87 -2.81 -7.78 34.37
N VAL A 88 -2.12 -6.67 34.11
CA VAL A 88 -2.65 -5.31 34.19
C VAL A 88 -2.42 -4.57 32.89
N ILE A 89 -3.31 -3.65 32.55
CA ILE A 89 -3.14 -2.77 31.38
C ILE A 89 -2.55 -1.46 31.87
N VAL A 90 -1.36 -1.10 31.37
CA VAL A 90 -0.64 0.11 31.78
C VAL A 90 -0.86 1.25 30.79
N LYS A 91 -0.88 2.50 31.30
CA LYS A 91 -0.85 3.71 30.46
C LYS A 91 0.52 3.87 29.81
N HIS A 92 0.57 4.72 28.78
CA HIS A 92 1.81 5.08 28.11
C HIS A 92 2.87 5.52 29.13
N VAL A 93 3.99 4.78 29.10
CA VAL A 93 5.15 5.00 29.94
C VAL A 93 6.05 6.05 29.30
N SER A 94 6.16 7.21 29.94
CA SER A 94 7.03 8.32 29.56
C SER A 94 8.49 7.98 29.88
N GLY A 95 9.13 7.07 29.16
CA GLY A 95 10.48 6.59 29.51
C GLY A 95 11.27 5.87 28.44
N GLY A 96 10.84 5.94 27.17
CA GLY A 96 11.56 5.39 26.02
C GLY A 96 10.98 4.08 25.50
N HIS A 97 10.60 4.08 24.22
CA HIS A 97 9.98 2.96 23.51
C HIS A 97 10.75 1.63 23.60
N LEU A 98 12.06 1.68 23.86
CA LEU A 98 12.94 0.52 23.98
C LEU A 98 12.61 -0.36 25.20
N LYS A 99 12.32 0.23 26.37
CA LYS A 99 11.95 -0.55 27.57
C LYS A 99 10.60 -1.25 27.38
N MET A 100 9.64 -0.58 26.75
CA MET A 100 8.35 -1.20 26.41
C MET A 100 8.53 -2.41 25.50
N LEU A 101 9.36 -2.30 24.46
CA LEU A 101 9.66 -3.41 23.55
C LEU A 101 10.37 -4.57 24.27
N ALA A 102 11.26 -4.27 25.22
CA ALA A 102 11.95 -5.30 26.01
C ALA A 102 10.96 -6.14 26.85
N ASN A 103 10.01 -5.47 27.49
CA ASN A 103 9.02 -6.07 28.40
C ASN A 103 7.78 -6.65 27.69
N TRP A 104 7.62 -6.43 26.38
CA TRP A 104 6.49 -6.93 25.63
C TRP A 104 6.52 -8.46 25.48
N THR A 105 5.59 -9.15 26.15
CA THR A 105 5.47 -10.62 26.12
C THR A 105 5.17 -11.16 24.73
N GLY A 106 4.43 -10.42 23.90
CA GLY A 106 4.03 -10.83 22.55
C GLY A 106 5.09 -10.63 21.46
N LYS A 107 6.29 -10.14 21.80
CA LYS A 107 7.29 -9.71 20.80
C LYS A 107 7.70 -10.79 19.81
N SER A 108 7.87 -12.04 20.27
CA SER A 108 8.27 -13.16 19.41
C SER A 108 7.18 -13.55 18.43
N ILE A 109 5.92 -13.64 18.89
CA ILE A 109 4.76 -13.94 18.05
C ILE A 109 4.56 -12.82 17.02
N PHE A 110 4.67 -11.56 17.44
CA PHE A 110 4.55 -10.44 16.53
C PHE A 110 5.66 -10.44 15.48
N LEU A 111 6.91 -10.64 15.88
CA LEU A 111 8.04 -10.70 14.94
C LEU A 111 7.88 -11.86 13.95
N ALA A 112 7.51 -13.05 14.42
CA ALA A 112 7.22 -14.19 13.56
C ALA A 112 6.07 -13.90 12.60
N SER A 113 5.02 -13.20 13.05
CA SER A 113 3.90 -12.76 12.22
C SER A 113 4.34 -11.76 11.15
N ALA A 114 5.19 -10.78 11.50
CA ALA A 114 5.74 -9.81 10.55
C ALA A 114 6.60 -10.50 9.47
N VAL A 115 7.48 -11.41 9.87
CA VAL A 115 8.30 -12.21 8.95
C VAL A 115 7.41 -13.07 8.05
N GLY A 116 6.40 -13.74 8.61
CA GLY A 116 5.45 -14.55 7.86
C GLY A 116 4.63 -13.73 6.85
N LEU A 117 4.27 -12.49 7.18
CA LEU A 117 3.56 -11.57 6.28
C LEU A 117 4.45 -11.15 5.10
N ILE A 118 5.73 -10.84 5.36
CA ILE A 118 6.71 -10.55 4.31
C ILE A 118 6.87 -11.77 3.39
N ALA A 119 7.08 -12.96 3.97
CA ALA A 119 7.23 -14.20 3.21
C ALA A 119 5.97 -14.53 2.39
N GLY A 120 4.77 -14.39 2.97
CA GLY A 120 3.50 -14.58 2.30
C GLY A 120 3.32 -13.61 1.12
N GLY A 121 3.67 -12.34 1.32
CA GLY A 121 3.67 -11.34 0.25
C GLY A 121 4.64 -11.68 -0.90
N MET A 122 5.85 -12.15 -0.58
CA MET A 122 6.82 -12.60 -1.58
C MET A 122 6.33 -13.83 -2.36
N LEU A 123 5.68 -14.80 -1.69
CA LEU A 123 5.09 -15.96 -2.34
C LEU A 123 3.94 -15.58 -3.29
N LEU A 124 3.06 -14.67 -2.87
CA LEU A 124 1.99 -14.16 -3.72
C LEU A 124 2.53 -13.41 -4.94
N ARG A 125 3.56 -12.59 -4.74
CA ARG A 125 4.25 -11.89 -5.84
C ARG A 125 4.91 -12.87 -6.81
N GLY A 126 5.57 -13.91 -6.30
CA GLY A 126 6.19 -14.95 -7.12
C GLY A 126 5.15 -15.77 -7.90
N ALA A 127 4.01 -16.08 -7.29
CA ALA A 127 2.91 -16.79 -7.96
C ALA A 127 2.27 -15.94 -9.07
N ALA A 128 2.09 -14.64 -8.84
CA ALA A 128 1.60 -13.72 -9.88
C ALA A 128 2.61 -13.61 -11.04
N LYS A 129 3.91 -13.53 -10.75
CA LYS A 129 4.95 -13.54 -11.78
C LYS A 129 4.91 -14.82 -12.63
N ARG A 130 4.83 -15.99 -11.99
CA ARG A 130 4.73 -17.28 -12.70
C ARG A 130 3.49 -17.38 -13.59
N GLU A 131 2.36 -16.85 -13.15
CA GLU A 131 1.14 -16.85 -13.98
C GLU A 131 1.29 -15.97 -15.22
N VAL A 132 2.03 -14.85 -15.13
CA VAL A 132 2.40 -14.06 -16.30
C VAL A 132 3.38 -14.83 -17.20
N ASP A 133 4.41 -15.45 -16.62
CA ASP A 133 5.41 -16.23 -17.37
C ASP A 133 4.74 -17.45 -18.07
N ASP A 134 3.88 -18.19 -17.38
CA ASP A 134 3.10 -19.31 -17.92
C ASP A 134 2.12 -18.83 -19.01
N ALA A 135 1.52 -17.65 -18.83
CA ALA A 135 0.68 -17.03 -19.84
C ALA A 135 1.48 -16.52 -21.05
N GLN A 136 2.76 -16.17 -20.90
CA GLN A 136 3.66 -15.87 -22.02
C GLN A 136 4.09 -17.14 -22.78
N LEU A 137 4.10 -18.30 -22.11
CA LEU A 137 4.36 -19.60 -22.72
C LEU A 137 3.14 -20.18 -23.45
N SER A 138 1.94 -19.69 -23.14
CA SER A 138 0.73 -19.98 -23.91
C SER A 138 0.81 -19.27 -25.26
N ASP A 139 0.66 -20.01 -26.35
CA ASP A 139 0.82 -19.60 -27.77
C ASP A 139 -0.18 -18.53 -28.28
N ALA A 140 -0.87 -17.84 -27.37
CA ALA A 140 -1.74 -16.72 -27.69
C ALA A 140 -0.93 -15.42 -27.62
N PRO A 141 -0.74 -14.68 -28.74
CA PRO A 141 -0.03 -13.41 -28.73
C PRO A 141 -0.73 -12.44 -27.77
N ARG A 142 -0.08 -12.10 -26.66
CA ARG A 142 -0.52 -11.02 -25.78
C ARG A 142 0.40 -9.85 -25.97
N GLU A 143 -0.19 -8.73 -26.40
CA GLU A 143 0.53 -7.47 -26.56
C GLU A 143 1.03 -6.99 -25.20
N THR A 144 2.30 -6.62 -25.16
CA THR A 144 2.94 -6.04 -23.98
C THR A 144 2.53 -4.57 -23.82
N PRO A 145 2.60 -4.00 -22.59
CA PRO A 145 2.33 -2.58 -22.39
C PRO A 145 3.17 -1.68 -23.31
N GLU A 146 4.43 -2.07 -23.56
CA GLU A 146 5.36 -1.36 -24.42
C GLU A 146 4.90 -1.38 -25.89
N GLU A 147 4.44 -2.52 -26.39
CA GLU A 147 3.91 -2.65 -27.76
C GLU A 147 2.63 -1.84 -27.96
N VAL A 148 1.66 -1.93 -27.04
CA VAL A 148 0.41 -1.17 -27.15
C VAL A 148 0.68 0.34 -27.05
N CYS A 149 1.57 0.76 -26.14
CA CYS A 149 2.00 2.16 -26.07
C CYS A 149 2.69 2.61 -27.36
N GLY A 150 3.51 1.74 -27.96
CA GLY A 150 4.13 1.97 -29.26
C GLY A 150 3.12 2.17 -30.38
N GLN A 151 2.04 1.38 -30.41
CA GLN A 151 0.95 1.52 -31.38
C GLN A 151 0.20 2.84 -31.20
N ILE A 152 -0.14 3.23 -29.97
CA ILE A 152 -0.80 4.52 -29.68
C ILE A 152 0.08 5.67 -30.17
N ARG A 153 1.37 5.62 -29.83
CA ARG A 153 2.35 6.64 -30.23
C ARG A 153 2.52 6.70 -31.76
N GLY A 154 2.57 5.55 -32.42
CA GLY A 154 2.62 5.44 -33.88
C GLY A 154 1.39 6.08 -34.52
N ALA A 155 0.19 5.73 -34.07
CA ALA A 155 -1.06 6.30 -34.58
C ALA A 155 -1.12 7.83 -34.42
N ILE A 156 -0.67 8.36 -33.26
CA ILE A 156 -0.59 9.82 -33.04
C ILE A 156 0.44 10.46 -33.98
N ALA A 157 1.60 9.85 -34.17
CA ALA A 157 2.65 10.37 -35.04
C ALA A 157 2.22 10.37 -36.53
N ASP A 158 1.60 9.28 -36.98
CA ASP A 158 1.08 9.15 -38.36
C ASP A 158 -0.01 10.17 -38.62
N LEU A 159 -0.94 10.35 -37.66
CA LEU A 159 -1.95 11.40 -37.73
C LEU A 159 -1.30 12.77 -37.88
N ARG A 160 -0.37 13.15 -36.99
CA ARG A 160 0.35 14.43 -37.03
C ARG A 160 1.05 14.67 -38.37
N GLY A 161 1.73 13.65 -38.90
CA GLY A 161 2.39 13.72 -40.21
C GLY A 161 1.42 13.95 -41.36
N SER A 162 0.24 13.33 -41.31
CA SER A 162 -0.78 13.45 -42.36
C SER A 162 -1.48 14.82 -42.39
N LEU A 163 -1.63 15.49 -41.23
CA LEU A 163 -2.35 16.77 -41.13
C LEU A 163 -1.71 17.88 -41.97
N GLY A 164 -0.38 17.86 -42.16
CA GLY A 164 0.32 18.87 -42.96
C GLY A 164 -0.01 18.82 -44.46
N GLY A 165 -0.44 17.66 -44.97
CA GLY A 165 -0.81 17.47 -46.37
C GLY A 165 -2.27 17.80 -46.70
N MET A 166 -3.10 18.06 -45.68
CA MET A 166 -4.53 18.32 -45.85
C MET A 166 -4.82 19.79 -46.12
N SER A 167 -5.74 20.04 -47.04
CA SER A 167 -5.96 21.36 -47.63
C SER A 167 -6.88 22.27 -46.82
N SER A 168 -7.72 21.69 -45.96
CA SER A 168 -8.71 22.44 -45.17
C SER A 168 -8.73 22.00 -43.71
N ASP A 169 -9.10 22.92 -42.82
CA ASP A 169 -9.23 22.63 -41.39
C ASP A 169 -10.35 21.61 -41.11
N HIS A 170 -11.42 21.62 -41.92
CA HIS A 170 -12.50 20.63 -41.83
C HIS A 170 -11.99 19.22 -42.13
N GLU A 171 -11.19 19.05 -43.18
CA GLU A 171 -10.57 17.76 -43.53
C GLU A 171 -9.66 17.25 -42.40
N LYS A 172 -8.85 18.15 -41.82
CA LYS A 172 -7.98 17.85 -40.67
C LYS A 172 -8.76 17.42 -39.44
N MET A 173 -9.81 18.16 -39.06
CA MET A 173 -10.64 17.80 -37.91
C MET A 173 -11.33 16.45 -38.11
N HIS A 174 -11.85 16.18 -39.30
CA HIS A 174 -12.44 14.87 -39.61
C HIS A 174 -11.41 13.73 -39.50
N ALA A 175 -10.17 13.96 -39.95
CA ALA A 175 -9.08 13.00 -39.79
C ALA A 175 -8.75 12.73 -38.30
N ILE A 176 -8.71 13.79 -37.47
CA ILE A 176 -8.48 13.67 -36.02
C ILE A 176 -9.57 12.86 -35.35
N VAL A 177 -10.86 13.18 -35.58
CA VAL A 177 -12.00 12.47 -34.98
C VAL A 177 -11.96 10.98 -35.31
N ARG A 178 -11.70 10.63 -36.57
CA ARG A 178 -11.63 9.23 -37.00
C ARG A 178 -10.46 8.50 -36.35
N ALA A 179 -9.24 9.03 -36.51
CA ALA A 179 -8.03 8.34 -36.04
C ALA A 179 -7.98 8.22 -34.51
N LEU A 180 -8.29 9.29 -33.77
CA LEU A 180 -8.30 9.20 -32.31
C LEU A 180 -9.48 8.38 -31.78
N GLY A 181 -10.60 8.33 -32.51
CA GLY A 181 -11.71 7.43 -32.19
C GLY A 181 -11.31 5.96 -32.28
N GLU A 182 -10.54 5.58 -33.31
CA GLU A 182 -9.97 4.22 -33.45
C GLU A 182 -9.00 3.91 -32.30
N VAL A 183 -8.11 4.85 -31.94
CA VAL A 183 -7.19 4.69 -30.79
C VAL A 183 -7.96 4.46 -29.48
N GLN A 184 -9.01 5.25 -29.23
CA GLN A 184 -9.84 5.12 -28.03
C GLN A 184 -10.63 3.80 -28.00
N ALA A 185 -11.16 3.37 -29.13
CA ALA A 185 -11.98 2.16 -29.23
C ALA A 185 -11.14 0.88 -29.11
N GLU A 186 -9.93 0.87 -29.69
CA GLU A 186 -9.14 -0.36 -29.83
C GLU A 186 -7.94 -0.41 -28.90
N LEU A 187 -7.14 0.65 -28.81
CA LEU A 187 -5.83 0.61 -28.15
C LEU A 187 -5.91 0.93 -26.65
N VAL A 188 -6.79 1.86 -26.25
CA VAL A 188 -6.97 2.21 -24.83
C VAL A 188 -7.41 1.00 -23.99
N PRO A 189 -8.43 0.21 -24.39
CA PRO A 189 -8.82 -0.98 -23.65
C PRO A 189 -7.70 -2.03 -23.60
N LYS A 190 -7.01 -2.27 -24.72
CA LYS A 190 -5.86 -3.19 -24.78
C LYS A 190 -4.77 -2.81 -23.78
N PHE A 191 -4.45 -1.52 -23.65
CA PHE A 191 -3.46 -1.08 -22.67
C PHE A 191 -3.91 -1.40 -21.24
N ALA A 192 -5.18 -1.17 -20.91
CA ALA A 192 -5.74 -1.50 -19.60
C ALA A 192 -5.71 -3.01 -19.30
N GLU A 193 -5.86 -3.86 -20.32
CA GLU A 193 -5.75 -5.32 -20.20
C GLU A 193 -4.33 -5.79 -19.87
N THR A 194 -3.29 -4.97 -20.13
CA THR A 194 -1.90 -5.26 -19.75
C THR A 194 -1.62 -5.10 -18.25
N ARG A 195 -2.63 -4.70 -17.44
CA ARG A 195 -2.54 -4.54 -15.98
C ARG A 195 -1.82 -5.68 -15.25
N PRO A 196 -2.11 -6.98 -15.50
CA PRO A 196 -1.42 -8.07 -14.81
C PRO A 196 0.09 -8.07 -15.08
N ILE A 197 0.50 -7.72 -16.31
CA ILE A 197 1.91 -7.64 -16.73
C ILE A 197 2.59 -6.49 -15.98
N LEU A 198 1.97 -5.31 -15.94
CA LEU A 198 2.50 -4.15 -15.22
C LEU A 198 2.66 -4.43 -13.72
N ILE A 199 1.65 -5.03 -13.08
CA ILE A 199 1.70 -5.37 -11.64
C ILE A 199 2.77 -6.43 -11.39
N ALA A 200 2.89 -7.44 -12.25
CA ALA A 200 3.92 -8.48 -12.10
C ALA A 200 5.34 -7.91 -12.22
N ARG A 201 5.57 -7.03 -13.20
CA ARG A 201 6.90 -6.42 -13.45
C ARG A 201 7.25 -5.34 -12.42
N ARG A 202 6.31 -4.45 -12.10
CA ARG A 202 6.57 -3.19 -11.37
C ARG A 202 5.95 -3.13 -9.97
N GLY A 203 5.14 -4.11 -9.59
CA GLY A 203 4.34 -4.07 -8.37
C GLY A 203 3.18 -3.06 -8.46
N VAL A 204 2.38 -2.97 -7.41
CA VAL A 204 1.17 -2.12 -7.38
C VAL A 204 1.52 -0.63 -7.45
N GLY A 205 2.57 -0.20 -6.75
CA GLY A 205 3.02 1.19 -6.78
C GLY A 205 3.52 1.62 -8.16
N GLY A 206 4.37 0.82 -8.78
CA GLY A 206 4.85 1.11 -10.14
C GLY A 206 3.76 1.02 -11.20
N PHE A 207 2.80 0.11 -11.05
CA PHE A 207 1.58 0.10 -11.86
C PHE A 207 0.79 1.41 -11.73
N ALA A 208 0.55 1.89 -10.50
CA ALA A 208 -0.19 3.14 -10.28
C ALA A 208 0.48 4.32 -10.98
N SER A 209 1.81 4.47 -10.85
CA SER A 209 2.55 5.53 -11.53
C SER A 209 2.44 5.47 -13.06
N VAL A 210 2.50 4.27 -13.65
CA VAL A 210 2.31 4.10 -15.10
C VAL A 210 0.88 4.45 -15.52
N MET A 211 -0.12 4.04 -14.74
CA MET A 211 -1.52 4.34 -15.03
C MET A 211 -1.86 5.82 -14.88
N ASP A 212 -1.22 6.54 -13.96
CA ASP A 212 -1.40 7.99 -13.84
C ASP A 212 -0.91 8.72 -15.11
N ALA A 213 0.25 8.31 -15.64
CA ALA A 213 0.78 8.83 -16.90
C ALA A 213 -0.10 8.45 -18.10
N PHE A 214 -0.56 7.19 -18.16
CA PHE A 214 -1.51 6.74 -19.19
C PHE A 214 -2.82 7.54 -19.16
N ALA A 215 -3.42 7.75 -17.99
CA ALA A 215 -4.64 8.54 -17.84
C ALA A 215 -4.43 10.02 -18.17
N ALA A 216 -3.22 10.57 -17.97
CA ALA A 216 -2.87 11.90 -18.44
C ALA A 216 -2.87 11.97 -19.97
N MET A 217 -2.21 11.02 -20.65
CA MET A 217 -2.20 10.90 -22.11
C MET A 217 -3.62 10.71 -22.68
N GLU A 218 -4.40 9.78 -22.13
CA GLU A 218 -5.78 9.51 -22.54
C GLU A 218 -6.65 10.77 -22.47
N ARG A 219 -6.55 11.56 -21.39
CA ARG A 219 -7.29 12.83 -21.27
C ARG A 219 -6.93 13.82 -22.38
N LYS A 220 -5.67 13.87 -22.82
CA LYS A 220 -5.24 14.73 -23.92
C LYS A 220 -5.76 14.25 -25.27
N ILE A 221 -5.76 12.93 -25.50
CA ILE A 221 -6.42 12.30 -26.66
C ILE A 221 -7.91 12.67 -26.68
N ASN A 222 -8.61 12.49 -25.56
CA ASN A 222 -10.04 12.80 -25.43
C ASN A 222 -10.33 14.29 -25.70
N ARG A 223 -9.45 15.19 -25.23
CA ARG A 223 -9.58 16.63 -25.49
C ARG A 223 -9.40 16.96 -26.97
N SER A 224 -8.37 16.39 -27.61
CA SER A 224 -8.12 16.59 -29.04
C SER A 224 -9.28 16.09 -29.89
N TRP A 225 -9.78 14.88 -29.60
CA TRP A 225 -10.94 14.29 -30.28
C TRP A 225 -12.20 15.15 -30.12
N SER A 226 -12.54 15.55 -28.88
CA SER A 226 -13.76 16.33 -28.61
C SER A 226 -13.69 17.71 -29.27
N ALA A 227 -12.55 18.40 -29.16
CA ALA A 227 -12.37 19.71 -29.79
C ALA A 227 -12.50 19.63 -31.32
N ALA A 228 -12.01 18.56 -31.97
CA ALA A 228 -12.21 18.36 -33.40
C ALA A 228 -13.68 18.12 -33.75
N ALA A 229 -14.38 17.29 -32.96
CA ALA A 229 -15.80 17.01 -33.15
C ALA A 229 -16.67 18.27 -33.00
N ASP A 230 -16.26 19.18 -32.11
CA ASP A 230 -16.94 20.46 -31.85
C ASP A 230 -16.53 21.59 -32.85
N GLY A 231 -15.61 21.33 -33.78
CA GLY A 231 -15.17 22.30 -34.78
C GLY A 231 -14.07 23.27 -34.30
N ALA A 232 -13.44 23.02 -33.15
CA ALA A 232 -12.38 23.83 -32.57
C ALA A 232 -10.97 23.37 -33.02
N PHE A 233 -10.62 23.64 -34.28
CA PHE A 233 -9.40 23.13 -34.93
C PHE A 233 -8.10 23.41 -34.15
N PHE A 234 -7.79 24.67 -33.83
CA PHE A 234 -6.52 25.03 -33.19
C PHE A 234 -6.35 24.39 -31.81
N GLU A 235 -7.45 24.27 -31.06
CA GLU A 235 -7.46 23.58 -29.77
C GLU A 235 -7.22 22.08 -29.93
N SER A 236 -7.86 21.47 -30.93
CA SER A 236 -7.68 20.05 -31.23
C SER A 236 -6.23 19.72 -31.57
N VAL A 237 -5.59 20.55 -32.39
CA VAL A 237 -4.17 20.40 -32.76
C VAL A 237 -3.26 20.59 -31.54
N ALA A 238 -3.49 21.62 -30.72
CA ALA A 238 -2.69 21.83 -29.52
C ALA A 238 -2.81 20.65 -28.54
N ALA A 239 -4.02 20.10 -28.35
CA ALA A 239 -4.23 18.92 -27.52
C ALA A 239 -3.62 17.63 -28.13
N LEU A 240 -3.54 17.53 -29.46
CA LEU A 240 -2.85 16.42 -30.14
C LEU A 240 -1.35 16.45 -29.89
N GLU A 241 -0.73 17.63 -29.92
CA GLU A 241 0.67 17.82 -29.58
C GLU A 241 0.96 17.45 -28.11
N ASP A 242 0.09 17.90 -27.19
CA ASP A 242 0.16 17.49 -25.78
C ASP A 242 0.04 15.97 -25.60
N ALA A 243 -0.86 15.33 -26.36
CA ALA A 243 -1.04 13.89 -26.34
C ALA A 243 0.21 13.15 -26.82
N ALA A 244 0.87 13.65 -27.86
CA ALA A 244 2.13 13.09 -28.36
C ALA A 244 3.24 13.17 -27.29
N ALA A 245 3.40 14.32 -26.63
CA ALA A 245 4.37 14.49 -25.56
C ALA A 245 4.08 13.57 -24.36
N ALA A 246 2.80 13.42 -23.98
CA ALA A 246 2.41 12.51 -22.91
C ALA A 246 2.64 11.03 -23.29
N ALA A 247 2.45 10.65 -24.56
CA ALA A 247 2.75 9.31 -25.05
C ALA A 247 4.26 9.01 -25.03
N ASP A 248 5.11 9.98 -25.37
CA ASP A 248 6.57 9.86 -25.24
C ASP A 248 6.99 9.66 -23.77
N GLN A 249 6.42 10.43 -22.84
CA GLN A 249 6.68 10.26 -21.40
C GLN A 249 6.24 8.89 -20.88
N LEU A 250 5.07 8.41 -21.31
CA LEU A 250 4.61 7.07 -20.95
C LEU A 250 5.57 6.00 -21.48
N ALA A 251 6.03 6.13 -22.73
CA ALA A 251 6.99 5.21 -23.33
C ALA A 251 8.33 5.19 -22.59
N GLU A 252 8.84 6.35 -22.16
CA GLU A 252 10.04 6.46 -21.33
C GLU A 252 9.85 5.80 -19.96
N MET A 253 8.69 6.01 -19.32
CA MET A 253 8.39 5.34 -18.05
C MET A 253 8.32 3.82 -18.18
N LEU A 254 7.83 3.31 -19.31
CA LEU A 254 7.76 1.88 -19.61
C LEU A 254 9.14 1.28 -19.91
N ASN A 255 10.07 2.05 -20.48
CA ASN A 255 11.44 1.65 -20.77
C ASN A 255 12.44 2.64 -20.13
N PRO A 256 12.61 2.64 -18.80
CA PRO A 256 13.61 3.49 -18.19
C PRO A 256 14.98 3.04 -18.69
N SER A 257 15.66 3.92 -19.44
CA SER A 257 17.04 3.72 -19.86
C SER A 257 17.86 3.30 -18.63
N THR A 258 18.31 2.05 -18.60
CA THR A 258 19.16 1.48 -17.52
C THR A 258 20.47 2.21 -17.40
#